data_AF-A0A9R0J0J0-F1
#
_entry.id   AF-A0A9R0J0J0-F1
#
_cell.length_a   1.000
_cell.length_b   1.000
_cell.length_c   1.000
_cell.angle_alpha   90.00
_cell.angle_beta   90.00
_cell.angle_gamma   90.00
#
_symmetry.space_group_name_H-M   'P 1'
#
loop_
_entity.id
_entity.type
_entity.pdbx_description
1 polymer ?
#
loop_
_entity_poly.entity_id
_entity_poly.type
_entity_poly.pdbx_seq_one_letter_code
_entity_poly.pdbx_strand_id
1 'polypeptide(L)'
;MESDHGVSTQSPVQVKKEEKKANFRWSKPMSMVLLEFLAEEVRKGNRPNNSFRTSSFVAAAKNISEVFHTTCTADHVENHMRTVRATWGIISKLRGTSGFGWDDNVKMVTVSPNAFNTYVQQYPTHERYLNHKIDMFEEISIVAGKDMARGDFSKSFADIEVTSIESGQGPTTTIENGPIKSESATS
;
A
#
# COMPACT_ATOMS: atom_id res chain seq x y z
N MET A 1 61.67 32.68 33.60
CA MET A 1 61.29 31.98 32.36
C MET A 1 60.28 30.93 32.77
N GLU A 2 59.02 31.33 32.88
CA GLU A 2 57.92 30.42 33.23
C GLU A 2 57.13 30.11 31.96
N SER A 3 56.92 28.82 31.78
CA SER A 3 56.26 28.17 30.67
C SER A 3 54.75 28.28 30.82
N ASP A 4 54.04 28.62 29.74
CA ASP A 4 52.63 28.26 29.65
C ASP A 4 52.35 27.72 28.24
N HIS A 5 52.03 26.43 28.17
CA HIS A 5 51.60 25.73 26.97
C HIS A 5 50.11 25.54 27.07
N GLY A 6 49.35 26.39 26.36
CA GLY A 6 47.91 26.31 26.27
C GLY A 6 47.47 24.97 25.67
N VAL A 7 46.78 24.17 26.46
CA VAL A 7 46.04 22.97 26.01
C VAL A 7 44.81 23.44 25.22
N SER A 8 44.88 23.27 23.91
CA SER A 8 43.72 23.40 23.02
C SER A 8 42.84 22.17 23.17
N THR A 9 41.74 22.31 23.92
CA THR A 9 40.74 21.26 24.11
C THR A 9 39.85 21.19 22.87
N GLN A 10 40.06 20.17 22.03
CA GLN A 10 39.10 19.80 20.99
C GLN A 10 37.90 19.09 21.61
N SER A 11 36.71 19.66 21.42
CA SER A 11 35.43 19.01 21.75
C SER A 11 35.16 17.84 20.80
N PRO A 12 34.61 16.71 21.27
CA PRO A 12 34.32 15.59 20.39
C PRO A 12 33.13 15.89 19.48
N VAL A 13 33.37 15.74 18.18
CA VAL A 13 32.35 15.81 17.12
C VAL A 13 31.33 14.68 17.36
N GLN A 14 30.12 15.06 17.74
CA GLN A 14 28.99 14.14 17.82
C GLN A 14 28.57 13.74 16.40
N VAL A 15 28.97 12.54 15.97
CA VAL A 15 28.44 11.91 14.75
C VAL A 15 26.98 11.58 15.00
N LYS A 16 26.06 12.37 14.43
CA LYS A 16 24.64 12.03 14.36
C LYS A 16 24.51 10.72 13.58
N LYS A 17 24.23 9.64 14.29
CA LYS A 17 23.81 8.38 13.69
C LYS A 17 22.47 8.66 13.02
N GLU A 18 22.43 8.75 11.70
CA GLU A 18 21.17 8.76 10.96
C GLU A 18 20.47 7.42 11.23
N GLU A 19 19.55 7.42 12.18
CA GLU A 19 18.58 6.36 12.31
C GLU A 19 17.78 6.34 11.02
N LYS A 20 17.95 5.29 10.21
CA LYS A 20 17.05 4.99 9.10
C LYS A 20 15.63 5.02 9.66
N LYS A 21 14.87 6.05 9.31
CA LYS A 21 13.47 6.20 9.67
C LYS A 21 12.76 4.90 9.27
N ALA A 22 12.25 4.15 10.23
CA ALA A 22 11.48 2.96 9.91
C ALA A 22 10.29 3.38 9.03
N ASN A 23 10.18 2.81 7.83
CA ASN A 23 9.09 3.13 6.93
C ASN A 23 7.75 2.72 7.57
N PHE A 24 6.76 3.60 7.55
CA PHE A 24 5.43 3.29 8.05
C PHE A 24 4.79 2.17 7.22
N ARG A 25 4.43 1.05 7.87
CA ARG A 25 3.82 -0.12 7.22
C ARG A 25 2.33 -0.15 7.50
N TRP A 26 1.53 -0.08 6.43
CA TRP A 26 0.09 -0.21 6.52
C TRP A 26 -0.32 -1.67 6.74
N SER A 27 -1.23 -1.89 7.68
CA SER A 27 -1.92 -3.17 7.85
C SER A 27 -3.33 -3.11 7.26
N LYS A 28 -3.94 -4.27 6.99
CA LYS A 28 -5.33 -4.34 6.51
C LYS A 28 -6.32 -3.63 7.45
N PRO A 29 -6.28 -3.85 8.79
CA PRO A 29 -7.15 -3.12 9.71
C PRO A 29 -6.92 -1.59 9.71
N MET A 30 -5.68 -1.12 9.57
CA MET A 30 -5.41 0.32 9.46
C MET A 30 -6.03 0.92 8.19
N SER A 31 -5.91 0.20 7.08
CA SER A 31 -6.55 0.61 5.82
C SER A 31 -8.07 0.60 5.94
N MET A 32 -8.65 -0.35 6.68
CA MET A 32 -10.08 -0.41 7.02
C MET A 32 -10.54 0.86 7.72
N VAL A 33 -9.94 1.16 8.86
CA VAL A 33 -10.27 2.35 9.66
C VAL A 33 -10.08 3.64 8.85
N LEU A 34 -9.03 3.74 8.03
CA LEU A 34 -8.83 4.92 7.18
C LEU A 34 -10.00 5.13 6.21
N LEU A 35 -10.37 4.09 5.46
CA LEU A 35 -11.36 4.24 4.40
C LEU A 35 -12.77 4.43 4.97
N GLU A 36 -13.09 3.79 6.09
CA GLU A 36 -14.33 4.05 6.84
C GLU A 36 -14.40 5.51 7.29
N PHE A 37 -13.32 6.02 7.90
CA PHE A 37 -13.23 7.41 8.34
C PHE A 37 -13.43 8.39 7.18
N LEU A 38 -12.72 8.18 6.07
CA LEU A 38 -12.82 9.05 4.89
C LEU A 38 -14.17 8.91 4.17
N ALA A 39 -14.76 7.73 4.12
CA ALA A 39 -16.10 7.54 3.57
C ALA A 39 -17.13 8.33 4.38
N GLU A 40 -16.99 8.37 5.70
CA GLU A 40 -17.86 9.18 6.56
C GLU A 40 -17.67 10.67 6.35
N GLU A 41 -16.44 11.15 6.18
CA GLU A 41 -16.16 12.54 5.79
C GLU A 41 -16.84 12.90 4.45
N VAL A 42 -16.85 11.98 3.48
CA VAL A 42 -17.58 12.17 2.21
C VAL A 42 -19.08 12.27 2.45
N ARG A 43 -19.66 11.37 3.28
CA ARG A 43 -21.11 11.37 3.59
C ARG A 43 -21.54 12.65 4.31
N LYS A 44 -20.69 13.21 5.18
CA LYS A 44 -20.90 14.49 5.86
C LYS A 44 -20.77 15.72 4.94
N GLY A 45 -20.36 15.54 3.68
CA GLY A 45 -20.19 16.64 2.73
C GLY A 45 -18.86 17.38 2.86
N ASN A 46 -17.88 16.86 3.61
CA ASN A 46 -16.57 17.48 3.81
C ASN A 46 -15.64 17.35 2.58
N ARG A 47 -16.22 17.15 1.39
CA ARG A 47 -15.53 17.04 0.10
C ARG A 47 -16.15 17.97 -0.96
N PRO A 48 -16.17 19.29 -0.73
CA PRO A 48 -16.92 20.24 -1.57
C PRO A 48 -16.42 20.32 -3.02
N ASN A 49 -15.13 20.06 -3.26
CA ASN A 49 -14.52 20.12 -4.60
C ASN A 49 -14.12 18.75 -5.14
N ASN A 50 -14.71 17.69 -4.59
CA ASN A 50 -14.31 16.32 -4.88
C ASN A 50 -12.85 15.98 -4.47
N SER A 51 -12.19 16.82 -3.67
CA SER A 51 -10.89 16.54 -3.05
C SER A 51 -10.99 16.58 -1.52
N PHE A 52 -10.21 15.74 -0.85
CA PHE A 52 -10.08 15.81 0.61
C PHE A 52 -9.25 17.03 1.00
N ARG A 53 -9.67 17.72 2.06
CA ARG A 53 -8.88 18.78 2.67
C ARG A 53 -7.71 18.15 3.44
N THR A 54 -6.58 18.86 3.54
CA THR A 54 -5.46 18.46 4.40
C THR A 54 -5.91 18.16 5.83
N SER A 55 -6.88 18.93 6.35
CA SER A 55 -7.48 18.70 7.66
C SER A 55 -8.11 17.31 7.82
N SER A 56 -8.72 16.75 6.77
CA SER A 56 -9.29 15.39 6.79
C SER A 56 -8.20 14.34 6.90
N PHE A 57 -7.06 14.51 6.22
CA PHE A 57 -5.91 13.59 6.35
C PHE A 57 -5.22 13.70 7.70
N VAL A 58 -5.12 14.90 8.27
CA VAL A 58 -4.62 15.11 9.64
C VAL A 58 -5.53 14.42 10.65
N ALA A 59 -6.85 14.58 10.53
CA ALA A 59 -7.81 13.94 11.42
C ALA A 59 -7.78 12.41 11.31
N ALA A 60 -7.70 11.88 10.09
CA ALA A 60 -7.56 10.44 9.86
C ALA A 60 -6.25 9.88 10.46
N ALA A 61 -5.13 10.57 10.26
CA ALA A 61 -3.84 10.17 10.81
C ALA A 61 -3.86 10.15 12.35
N LYS A 62 -4.51 11.14 12.98
CA LYS A 62 -4.73 11.17 14.43
C LYS A 62 -5.55 9.95 14.88
N ASN A 63 -6.69 9.69 14.23
CA ASN A 63 -7.54 8.56 14.56
C ASN A 63 -6.81 7.21 14.45
N ILE A 64 -6.03 6.99 13.38
CA ILE A 64 -5.24 5.77 13.20
C ILE A 64 -4.16 5.64 14.28
N SER A 65 -3.49 6.75 14.60
CA SER A 65 -2.45 6.75 15.64
C SER A 65 -3.02 6.37 17.01
N GLU A 66 -4.23 6.85 17.34
CA GLU A 66 -4.94 6.53 18.57
C GLU A 66 -5.40 5.06 18.61
N VAL A 67 -6.02 4.56 17.53
CA VAL A 67 -6.59 3.21 17.45
C VAL A 67 -5.51 2.12 17.45
N PHE A 68 -4.39 2.35 16.75
CA PHE A 68 -3.35 1.33 16.55
C PHE A 68 -2.09 1.57 17.38
N HIS A 69 -2.09 2.58 18.25
CA HIS A 69 -0.94 2.95 19.09
C HIS A 69 0.36 3.10 18.28
N THR A 70 0.27 3.78 17.13
CA THR A 70 1.38 3.98 16.19
C THR A 70 1.55 5.46 15.83
N THR A 71 2.66 5.83 15.20
CA THR A 71 2.89 7.18 14.69
C THR A 71 2.47 7.28 13.23
N CYS A 72 1.20 7.59 12.98
CA CYS A 72 0.68 7.86 11.64
C CYS A 72 0.66 9.38 11.39
N THR A 73 1.11 9.82 10.22
CA THR A 73 1.11 11.23 9.81
C THR A 73 0.18 11.45 8.62
N ALA A 74 -0.19 12.71 8.37
CA ALA A 74 -0.99 13.05 7.18
C ALA A 74 -0.29 12.61 5.88
N ASP A 75 1.04 12.69 5.80
CA ASP A 75 1.82 12.23 4.65
C ASP A 75 1.69 10.72 4.44
N HIS A 76 1.68 9.93 5.52
CA HIS A 76 1.45 8.48 5.43
C HIS A 76 0.05 8.19 4.85
N VAL A 77 -0.97 8.92 5.32
CA VAL A 77 -2.35 8.81 4.83
C VAL A 77 -2.44 9.19 3.36
N GLU A 78 -1.86 10.33 2.97
CA GLU A 78 -1.87 10.80 1.59
C GLU A 78 -1.18 9.79 0.65
N ASN A 79 -0.04 9.25 1.08
CA ASN A 79 0.68 8.22 0.34
C ASN A 79 -0.18 6.97 0.15
N HIS A 80 -0.82 6.47 1.21
CA HIS A 80 -1.71 5.31 1.12
C HIS A 80 -2.92 5.57 0.22
N MET A 81 -3.46 6.79 0.26
CA MET A 81 -4.53 7.22 -0.63
C MET A 81 -4.13 7.21 -2.10
N ARG A 82 -2.83 7.38 -2.45
CA ARG A 82 -2.37 7.14 -3.84
C ARG A 82 -2.53 5.66 -4.22
N THR A 83 -2.14 4.73 -3.35
CA THR A 83 -2.30 3.29 -3.56
C THR A 83 -3.77 2.86 -3.67
N VAL A 84 -4.64 3.38 -2.79
CA VAL A 84 -6.10 3.13 -2.83
C VAL A 84 -6.69 3.57 -4.17
N ARG A 85 -6.33 4.78 -4.62
CA ARG A 85 -6.84 5.29 -5.89
C ARG A 85 -6.29 4.54 -7.11
N ALA A 86 -5.03 4.14 -7.10
CA ALA A 86 -4.47 3.28 -8.14
C ALA A 86 -5.23 1.94 -8.22
N THR A 87 -5.49 1.33 -7.06
CA THR A 87 -6.29 0.10 -6.94
C THR A 87 -7.69 0.30 -7.52
N TRP A 88 -8.37 1.41 -7.20
CA TRP A 88 -9.68 1.73 -7.77
C TRP A 88 -9.64 1.87 -9.30
N GLY A 89 -8.61 2.50 -9.85
CA GLY A 89 -8.44 2.63 -11.30
C GLY A 89 -8.26 1.28 -11.99
N ILE A 90 -7.49 0.36 -11.39
CA ILE A 90 -7.38 -1.03 -11.88
C ILE A 90 -8.74 -1.71 -11.87
N ILE A 91 -9.44 -1.73 -10.74
CA ILE A 91 -10.75 -2.38 -10.59
C ILE A 91 -11.76 -1.81 -11.59
N SER A 92 -11.77 -0.49 -11.76
CA SER A 92 -12.66 0.19 -12.70
C SER A 92 -12.38 -0.21 -14.15
N LYS A 93 -11.10 -0.29 -14.54
CA LYS A 93 -10.69 -0.78 -15.86
C LYS A 93 -11.14 -2.23 -16.08
N LEU A 94 -10.92 -3.09 -15.09
CA LEU A 94 -11.30 -4.50 -15.15
C LEU A 94 -12.81 -4.68 -15.33
N ARG A 95 -13.63 -3.95 -14.57
CA ARG A 95 -15.10 -3.97 -14.70
C ARG A 95 -15.60 -3.43 -16.05
N GLY A 96 -14.84 -2.54 -16.68
CA GLY A 96 -15.13 -2.02 -18.02
C GLY A 96 -14.56 -2.86 -19.17
N THR A 97 -13.84 -3.95 -18.87
CA THR A 97 -13.21 -4.78 -19.90
C THR A 97 -14.25 -5.71 -20.54
N SER A 98 -14.35 -5.67 -21.87
CA SER A 98 -15.27 -6.53 -22.62
C SER A 98 -14.97 -8.02 -22.36
N GLY A 99 -16.00 -8.81 -22.12
CA GLY A 99 -15.90 -10.24 -21.81
C GLY A 99 -15.61 -10.56 -20.34
N PHE A 100 -15.42 -9.54 -19.48
CA PHE A 100 -15.34 -9.74 -18.03
C PHE A 100 -16.72 -9.54 -17.40
N GLY A 101 -16.99 -10.27 -16.32
CA GLY A 101 -18.21 -10.14 -15.53
C GLY A 101 -17.96 -9.50 -14.16
N TRP A 102 -19.05 -9.29 -13.42
CA TRP A 102 -19.04 -8.76 -12.06
C TRP A 102 -19.97 -9.58 -11.18
N ASP A 103 -19.44 -10.12 -10.09
CA ASP A 103 -20.24 -10.71 -9.01
C ASP A 103 -20.40 -9.66 -7.90
N ASP A 104 -21.61 -9.14 -7.77
CA ASP A 104 -21.92 -8.10 -6.79
C ASP A 104 -22.05 -8.63 -5.36
N ASN A 105 -22.34 -9.92 -5.15
CA ASN A 105 -22.51 -10.48 -3.82
C ASN A 105 -21.18 -10.59 -3.07
N VAL A 106 -20.11 -10.94 -3.80
CA VAL A 106 -18.75 -11.06 -3.24
C VAL A 106 -17.80 -9.95 -3.71
N LYS A 107 -18.32 -8.94 -4.43
CA LYS A 107 -17.55 -7.81 -4.98
C LYS A 107 -16.31 -8.27 -5.72
N MET A 108 -16.50 -9.04 -6.79
CA MET A 108 -15.43 -9.71 -7.52
C MET A 108 -15.57 -9.52 -9.04
N VAL A 109 -14.44 -9.28 -9.72
CA VAL A 109 -14.39 -9.35 -11.18
C VAL A 109 -14.31 -10.82 -11.59
N THR A 110 -15.23 -11.29 -12.42
CA THR A 110 -15.25 -12.68 -12.89
C THR A 110 -14.67 -12.77 -14.30
N VAL A 111 -13.72 -13.67 -14.52
CA VAL A 111 -13.06 -13.88 -15.81
C VAL A 111 -12.99 -15.35 -16.13
N SER A 112 -13.30 -15.72 -17.38
CA SER A 112 -13.21 -17.11 -17.82
C SER A 112 -11.75 -17.61 -17.81
N PRO A 113 -11.50 -18.92 -17.61
CA PRO A 113 -10.14 -19.45 -17.57
C PRO A 113 -9.31 -19.11 -18.82
N ASN A 114 -9.94 -19.09 -20.00
CA ASN A 114 -9.27 -18.75 -21.25
C ASN A 114 -8.85 -17.28 -21.29
N ALA A 115 -9.72 -16.36 -20.86
CA ALA A 115 -9.42 -14.93 -20.85
C ALA A 115 -8.44 -14.54 -19.72
N PHE A 116 -8.46 -15.25 -18.59
CA PHE A 116 -7.61 -14.98 -17.43
C PHE A 116 -6.12 -15.06 -17.81
N ASN A 117 -5.69 -16.17 -18.39
CA ASN A 117 -4.28 -16.39 -18.75
C ASN A 117 -3.78 -15.35 -19.75
N THR A 118 -4.58 -15.04 -20.78
CA THR A 118 -4.22 -14.02 -21.78
C THR A 118 -4.10 -12.63 -21.15
N TYR A 119 -4.99 -12.28 -20.22
CA TYR A 119 -4.95 -10.98 -19.56
C TYR A 119 -3.77 -10.84 -18.61
N VAL A 120 -3.53 -11.84 -17.75
CA VAL A 120 -2.45 -11.81 -16.75
C VAL A 120 -1.07 -11.83 -17.40
N GLN A 121 -0.91 -12.44 -18.59
CA GLN A 121 0.32 -12.33 -19.36
C GLN A 121 0.66 -10.88 -19.76
N GLN A 122 -0.36 -10.06 -20.03
CA GLN A 122 -0.17 -8.64 -20.37
C GLN A 122 -0.07 -7.76 -19.13
N TYR A 123 -0.79 -8.11 -18.06
CA TYR A 123 -0.87 -7.33 -16.81
C TYR A 123 -0.72 -8.22 -15.56
N PRO A 124 0.51 -8.73 -15.27
CA PRO A 124 0.72 -9.66 -14.16
C PRO A 124 0.27 -9.11 -12.80
N THR A 125 0.45 -7.82 -12.58
CA THR A 125 0.08 -7.15 -11.31
C THR A 125 -1.43 -7.07 -11.07
N HIS A 126 -2.25 -7.37 -12.08
CA HIS A 126 -3.72 -7.33 -11.97
C HIS A 126 -4.32 -8.66 -11.51
N GLU A 127 -3.54 -9.75 -11.52
CA GLU A 127 -4.01 -11.11 -11.19
C GLU A 127 -4.82 -11.15 -9.90
N ARG A 128 -4.32 -10.50 -8.84
CA ARG A 128 -4.97 -10.45 -7.52
C ARG A 128 -6.37 -9.81 -7.47
N TYR A 129 -6.82 -9.17 -8.55
CA TYR A 129 -8.15 -8.56 -8.65
C TYR A 129 -9.12 -9.38 -9.53
N LEU A 130 -8.64 -10.45 -10.15
CA LEU A 130 -9.42 -11.31 -11.04
C LEU A 130 -9.82 -12.58 -10.30
N ASN A 131 -11.10 -12.93 -10.30
CA ASN A 131 -11.63 -14.11 -9.60
C ASN A 131 -11.28 -14.16 -8.10
N HIS A 132 -11.01 -13.00 -7.50
CA HIS A 132 -10.79 -12.81 -6.07
C HIS A 132 -11.72 -11.76 -5.52
N LYS A 133 -12.23 -11.99 -4.29
CA LYS A 133 -12.99 -11.00 -3.54
C LYS A 133 -12.17 -9.73 -3.37
N ILE A 134 -12.76 -8.57 -3.69
CA ILE A 134 -12.17 -7.27 -3.41
C ILE A 134 -12.68 -6.80 -2.06
N ASP A 135 -11.82 -6.87 -1.05
CA ASP A 135 -12.13 -6.34 0.27
C ASP A 135 -12.32 -4.83 0.23
N MET A 136 -13.28 -4.33 1.02
CA MET A 136 -13.60 -2.92 1.15
C MET A 136 -13.95 -2.19 -0.15
N PHE A 137 -14.46 -2.92 -1.13
CA PHE A 137 -14.82 -2.35 -2.42
C PHE A 137 -15.78 -1.15 -2.29
N GLU A 138 -16.75 -1.23 -1.38
CA GLU A 138 -17.74 -0.17 -1.16
C GLU A 138 -17.08 1.10 -0.64
N GLU A 139 -16.24 1.01 0.40
CA GLU A 139 -15.53 2.16 0.95
C GLU A 139 -14.56 2.77 -0.08
N ILE A 140 -13.81 1.93 -0.79
CA ILE A 140 -12.92 2.39 -1.87
C ILE A 140 -13.73 3.12 -2.95
N SER A 141 -14.91 2.61 -3.33
CA SER A 141 -15.77 3.27 -4.32
C SER A 141 -16.28 4.63 -3.87
N ILE A 142 -16.60 4.80 -2.58
CA ILE A 142 -17.05 6.08 -2.02
C ILE A 142 -15.89 7.09 -2.00
N VAL A 143 -14.71 6.63 -1.58
CA VAL A 143 -13.55 7.48 -1.36
C VAL A 143 -12.86 7.84 -2.69
N ALA A 144 -12.67 6.89 -3.60
CA ALA A 144 -11.91 7.09 -4.85
C ALA A 144 -12.79 7.17 -6.11
N GLY A 145 -14.05 6.74 -6.05
CA GLY A 145 -14.93 6.60 -7.22
C GLY A 145 -15.07 7.87 -8.05
N LYS A 146 -15.28 9.00 -7.37
CA LYS A 146 -15.52 10.29 -8.04
C LYS A 146 -14.25 10.94 -8.59
N ASP A 147 -13.06 10.60 -8.09
CA ASP A 147 -11.81 11.20 -8.59
C ASP A 147 -11.55 10.77 -10.05
N MET A 148 -12.00 9.57 -10.43
CA MET A 148 -11.67 9.00 -11.73
C MET A 148 -12.46 9.64 -12.86
N ALA A 149 -13.66 10.15 -12.57
CA ALA A 149 -14.50 10.85 -13.54
C ALA A 149 -13.93 12.20 -13.98
N ARG A 150 -13.04 12.83 -13.18
CA ARG A 150 -12.53 14.18 -13.45
C ARG A 150 -11.17 14.22 -14.16
N GLY A 151 -10.53 13.06 -14.34
CA GLY A 151 -9.21 13.00 -14.97
C GLY A 151 -8.06 13.50 -14.09
N ASP A 152 -8.25 13.65 -12.78
CA ASP A 152 -7.23 14.08 -11.81
C ASP A 152 -6.06 13.06 -11.66
N PHE A 153 -6.06 11.99 -12.46
CA PHE A 153 -5.14 10.84 -12.41
C PHE A 153 -3.97 10.89 -13.37
N SER A 154 -3.71 12.00 -14.05
CA SER A 154 -2.67 12.09 -15.09
C SER A 154 -1.21 11.93 -14.60
N LYS A 155 -0.96 11.69 -13.30
CA LYS A 155 0.39 11.50 -12.75
C LYS A 155 0.60 10.06 -12.27
N SER A 156 1.32 9.31 -13.12
CA SER A 156 2.00 8.01 -12.91
C SER A 156 1.17 6.86 -12.32
N PHE A 157 0.58 6.07 -13.23
CA PHE A 157 0.22 4.67 -12.98
C PHE A 157 1.45 3.74 -13.03
N ALA A 158 2.61 4.22 -13.50
CA ALA A 158 3.75 3.39 -13.88
C ALA A 158 4.67 3.05 -12.69
N ASP A 159 4.64 3.83 -11.61
CA ASP A 159 5.65 3.71 -10.54
C ASP A 159 5.12 3.17 -9.20
N ILE A 160 3.83 2.83 -9.10
CA ILE A 160 3.27 2.30 -7.86
C ILE A 160 3.35 0.77 -7.91
N GLU A 161 4.45 0.23 -7.37
CA GLU A 161 4.43 -1.14 -6.85
C GLU A 161 3.32 -1.21 -5.81
N VAL A 162 2.18 -1.79 -6.18
CA VAL A 162 1.10 -2.03 -5.24
C VAL A 162 1.58 -3.13 -4.31
N THR A 163 2.12 -2.71 -3.17
CA THR A 163 2.46 -3.61 -2.08
C THR A 163 1.17 -4.25 -1.58
N SER A 164 1.16 -5.58 -1.63
CA SER A 164 0.06 -6.41 -1.16
C SER A 164 -0.38 -5.96 0.23
N ILE A 165 -1.69 -5.74 0.40
CA ILE A 165 -2.31 -5.74 1.72
C ILE A 165 -2.27 -7.21 2.17
N GLU A 166 -1.12 -7.66 2.69
CA GLU A 166 -0.88 -9.07 2.99
C GLU A 166 -1.87 -9.59 4.03
N SER A 167 -2.65 -10.58 3.61
CA SER A 167 -3.25 -11.58 4.48
C SER A 167 -2.11 -12.34 5.17
N GLY A 168 -2.04 -12.21 6.49
CA GLY A 168 -1.06 -12.92 7.29
C GLY A 168 -1.26 -14.43 7.20
N GLN A 169 -0.33 -15.12 6.56
CA GLN A 169 0.03 -16.50 6.89
C GLN A 169 1.54 -16.61 6.65
N GLY A 170 2.32 -16.65 7.74
CA GLY A 170 3.75 -16.85 7.64
C GLY A 170 4.08 -18.26 7.12
N PRO A 171 5.14 -18.45 6.32
CA PRO A 171 5.64 -19.78 6.00
C PRO A 171 6.37 -20.36 7.21
N THR A 172 5.90 -21.50 7.70
CA THR A 172 6.74 -22.45 8.43
C THR A 172 7.51 -23.26 7.40
N THR A 173 8.83 -23.12 7.35
CA THR A 173 9.72 -24.19 6.89
C THR A 173 11.14 -23.96 7.40
N THR A 174 11.56 -24.89 8.27
CA THR A 174 12.90 -25.17 8.73
C THR A 174 13.90 -25.25 7.57
N ILE A 175 15.02 -24.53 7.67
CA ILE A 175 16.21 -24.76 6.84
C ILE A 175 17.16 -25.64 7.64
N GLU A 176 17.52 -26.81 7.11
CA GLU A 176 18.87 -27.36 7.28
C GLU A 176 19.37 -27.84 5.91
N ASN A 177 20.53 -27.32 5.53
CA ASN A 177 21.20 -27.51 4.25
C ASN A 177 22.07 -28.77 4.23
N GLY A 178 22.26 -29.34 3.04
CA GLY A 178 23.49 -30.07 2.71
C GLY A 178 23.43 -30.86 1.40
N PRO A 179 24.14 -30.44 0.33
CA PRO A 179 24.31 -31.23 -0.89
C PRO A 179 25.69 -31.87 -0.97
N ILE A 180 25.78 -33.16 -1.31
CA ILE A 180 26.98 -33.71 -1.98
C ILE A 180 26.56 -34.87 -2.90
N LYS A 181 26.83 -34.68 -4.19
CA LYS A 181 26.69 -35.71 -5.22
C LYS A 181 27.87 -36.69 -5.17
N SER A 182 27.51 -37.93 -5.45
CA SER A 182 28.28 -39.13 -5.77
C SER A 182 29.53 -38.97 -6.63
N GLU A 183 30.62 -39.62 -6.21
CA GLU A 183 31.57 -40.28 -7.10
C GLU A 183 31.60 -41.77 -6.73
N SER A 184 31.33 -42.65 -7.70
CA SER A 184 31.48 -44.09 -7.55
C SER A 184 32.24 -44.61 -8.76
N ALA A 185 33.49 -45.01 -8.52
CA ALA A 185 34.30 -45.80 -9.43
C ALA A 185 33.76 -47.24 -9.49
N THR A 186 33.73 -47.82 -10.68
CA THR A 186 33.54 -49.27 -10.89
C THR A 186 34.78 -49.81 -11.59
N SER A 187 35.16 -51.02 -11.18
CA SER A 187 36.27 -51.86 -11.64
C SER A 187 36.38 -52.05 -13.15
#